data_AF-A0A945IW84-F1
#
_entry.id   AF-A0A945IW84-F1
#
_cell.length_a   1.000
_cell.length_b   1.000
_cell.length_c   1.000
_cell.angle_alpha   90.00
_cell.angle_beta   90.00
_cell.angle_gamma   90.00
#
_symmetry.space_group_name_H-M   'P 1'
#
loop_
_entity.id
_entity.type
_entity.pdbx_description
1 polymer ?
#
loop_
_entity_poly.entity_id
_entity_poly.type
_entity_poly.pdbx_seq_one_letter_code
_entity_poly.pdbx_strand_id
1 'polypeptide(L)'
;MSDPFAVLGLDDTASPAAVRTARRDLAKLHHPDAGGDAEMMRSINQAAGRALQEIANRVTAVASVDRSASEPHDEPTGVSRDVPSFTVEALPVETFEALLVVSSWIGEVLDDDPPYRLDTHLHEPTPCWCRLELVPDAGASTVSITLANETGQPVPDIERVRDTWIDQLNRYDWR
;
A
#
# COMPACT_ATOMS: atom_id res chain seq x y z
N MET A 1 -8.19 20.66 14.83
CA MET A 1 -7.58 19.43 14.26
C MET A 1 -6.47 19.01 15.19
N SER A 2 -6.32 17.72 15.48
CA SER A 2 -5.13 17.22 16.16
C SER A 2 -3.98 17.11 15.16
N ASP A 3 -2.78 17.43 15.61
CA ASP A 3 -1.52 17.19 14.90
C ASP A 3 -1.31 15.66 14.73
N PRO A 4 -1.05 15.17 13.50
CA PRO A 4 -0.87 13.74 13.24
C PRO A 4 0.41 13.17 13.86
N PHE A 5 1.46 13.95 14.04
CA PHE A 5 2.70 13.53 14.71
C PHE A 5 2.46 13.41 16.22
N ALA A 6 1.81 14.40 16.83
CA ALA A 6 1.47 14.39 18.25
C ALA A 6 0.57 13.20 18.65
N VAL A 7 -0.37 12.77 17.79
CA VAL A 7 -1.21 11.57 18.04
C VAL A 7 -0.39 10.26 18.06
N LEU A 8 0.78 10.24 17.42
CA LEU A 8 1.71 9.11 17.43
C LEU A 8 2.80 9.24 18.50
N GLY A 9 2.82 10.33 19.28
CA GLY A 9 3.90 10.65 20.21
C GLY A 9 5.22 11.05 19.52
N LEU A 10 5.11 11.61 18.30
CA LEU A 10 6.25 12.01 17.46
C LEU A 10 6.33 13.53 17.29
N ASP A 11 7.51 13.99 16.86
CA ASP A 11 7.82 15.37 16.52
C ASP A 11 7.58 15.64 15.02
N ASP A 12 7.44 16.89 14.59
CA ASP A 12 7.04 17.25 13.21
C ASP A 12 8.15 17.03 12.16
N THR A 13 9.38 16.77 12.63
CA THR A 13 10.52 16.34 11.81
C THR A 13 10.73 14.82 11.79
N ALA A 14 9.77 14.02 12.26
CA ALA A 14 9.89 12.56 12.29
C ALA A 14 10.04 11.95 10.89
N SER A 15 10.86 10.90 10.77
CA SER A 15 11.05 10.18 9.50
C SER A 15 9.90 9.21 9.20
N PRO A 16 9.69 8.80 7.94
CA PRO A 16 8.65 7.81 7.59
C PRO A 16 8.80 6.50 8.37
N ALA A 17 10.04 6.09 8.64
CA ALA A 17 10.34 4.93 9.46
C ALA A 17 9.88 5.11 10.92
N ALA A 18 10.11 6.28 11.53
CA ALA A 18 9.64 6.57 12.88
C ALA A 18 8.10 6.57 12.96
N VAL A 19 7.42 7.18 11.98
CA VAL A 19 5.95 7.17 11.86
C VAL A 19 5.40 5.73 11.74
N ARG A 20 6.03 4.89 10.90
CA ARG A 20 5.67 3.47 10.74
C ARG A 20 5.90 2.68 12.04
N THR A 21 7.02 2.89 12.74
CA THR A 21 7.31 2.23 14.03
C THR A 21 6.30 2.62 15.11
N ALA A 22 6.05 3.92 15.30
CA ALA A 22 5.11 4.42 16.30
C ALA A 22 3.69 3.89 16.07
N ARG A 23 3.20 3.94 14.81
CA ARG A 23 1.91 3.33 14.43
C ARG A 23 1.85 1.86 14.83
N ARG A 24 2.86 1.05 14.44
CA ARG A 24 2.87 -0.39 14.65
C ARG A 24 2.90 -0.76 16.14
N ASP A 25 3.62 0.00 16.95
CA ASP A 25 3.78 -0.33 18.37
C ASP A 25 2.59 0.22 19.21
N LEU A 26 1.94 1.31 18.80
CA LEU A 26 0.61 1.71 19.29
C LEU A 26 -0.50 0.72 18.87
N ALA A 27 -0.46 0.22 17.62
CA ALA A 27 -1.42 -0.76 17.12
C ALA A 27 -1.40 -2.07 17.94
N LYS A 28 -0.21 -2.56 18.34
CA LYS A 28 -0.08 -3.71 19.26
C LYS A 28 -0.65 -3.43 20.65
N LEU A 29 -0.55 -2.20 21.14
CA LEU A 29 -1.04 -1.81 22.46
C LEU A 29 -2.57 -1.62 22.50
N HIS A 30 -3.17 -1.19 21.38
CA HIS A 30 -4.59 -0.84 21.28
C HIS A 30 -5.39 -1.75 20.34
N HIS A 31 -4.87 -2.93 19.99
CA HIS A 31 -5.54 -3.86 19.07
C HIS A 31 -6.90 -4.33 19.60
N PRO A 32 -8.00 -4.29 18.82
CA PRO A 32 -9.32 -4.70 19.29
C PRO A 32 -9.35 -6.15 19.79
N ASP A 33 -8.66 -7.08 19.12
CA ASP A 33 -8.59 -8.50 19.53
C ASP A 33 -7.82 -8.72 20.85
N ALA A 34 -7.04 -7.73 21.30
CA ALA A 34 -6.39 -7.71 22.61
C ALA A 34 -7.25 -7.02 23.70
N GLY A 35 -8.49 -6.64 23.38
CA GLY A 35 -9.38 -5.85 24.24
C GLY A 35 -9.24 -4.33 24.06
N GLY A 36 -8.60 -3.89 22.98
CA GLY A 36 -8.44 -2.47 22.62
C GLY A 36 -9.66 -1.84 21.95
N ASP A 37 -9.52 -0.58 21.55
CA ASP A 37 -10.62 0.24 21.03
C ASP A 37 -10.47 0.49 19.52
N ALA A 38 -11.48 0.09 18.74
CA ALA A 38 -11.53 0.29 17.30
C ALA A 38 -11.60 1.78 16.89
N GLU A 39 -12.15 2.67 17.73
CA GLU A 39 -12.12 4.13 17.53
C GLU A 39 -10.68 4.64 17.63
N MET A 40 -9.94 4.17 18.63
CA MET A 40 -8.53 4.54 18.85
C MET A 40 -7.63 3.97 17.74
N MET A 41 -7.86 2.73 17.31
CA MET A 41 -7.15 2.10 16.18
C MET A 41 -7.39 2.89 14.87
N ARG A 42 -8.63 3.33 14.61
CA ARG A 42 -8.95 4.24 13.49
C ARG A 42 -8.18 5.56 13.61
N SER A 43 -8.11 6.16 14.80
CA SER A 43 -7.38 7.41 15.03
C SER A 43 -5.87 7.26 14.81
N ILE A 44 -5.27 6.15 15.24
CA ILE A 44 -3.84 5.84 15.06
C ILE A 44 -3.50 5.70 13.56
N ASN A 45 -4.33 4.94 12.81
CA ASN A 45 -4.12 4.76 11.37
C ASN A 45 -4.34 6.07 10.59
N GLN A 46 -5.35 6.89 10.93
CA GLN A 46 -5.56 8.20 10.29
C GLN A 46 -4.42 9.19 10.57
N ALA A 47 -3.84 9.17 11.78
CA ALA A 47 -2.68 9.98 12.13
C ALA A 47 -1.43 9.55 11.33
N ALA A 48 -1.15 8.24 11.27
CA ALA A 48 -0.04 7.70 10.49
C ALA A 48 -0.15 8.02 8.99
N GLY A 49 -1.34 7.89 8.39
CA GLY A 49 -1.57 8.26 6.99
C GLY A 49 -1.27 9.73 6.71
N ARG A 50 -1.75 10.65 7.57
CA ARG A 50 -1.48 12.10 7.43
C ARG A 50 -0.02 12.46 7.65
N ALA A 51 0.63 11.90 8.67
CA ALA A 51 2.05 12.14 8.93
C ALA A 51 2.93 11.67 7.76
N LEU A 52 2.65 10.49 7.18
CA LEU A 52 3.33 10.01 5.98
C LEU A 52 3.06 10.90 4.76
N GLN A 53 1.81 11.34 4.55
CA GLN A 53 1.46 12.23 3.44
C GLN A 53 2.13 13.60 3.54
N GLU A 54 2.28 14.16 4.75
CA GLU A 54 3.03 15.39 4.95
C GLU A 54 4.53 15.21 4.65
N ILE A 55 5.14 14.11 5.05
CA ILE A 55 6.55 13.85 4.73
C ILE A 55 6.72 13.63 3.22
N ALA A 56 5.85 12.86 2.57
CA ALA A 56 5.85 12.66 1.13
C ALA A 56 5.78 14.00 0.38
N ASN A 57 4.81 14.85 0.70
CA ASN A 57 4.67 16.19 0.11
C ASN A 57 5.90 17.09 0.33
N ARG A 58 6.64 16.93 1.44
CA ARG A 58 7.90 17.64 1.69
C ARG A 58 9.07 17.10 0.85
N VAL A 59 9.06 15.81 0.50
CA VAL A 59 10.08 15.17 -0.35
C VAL A 59 9.80 15.42 -1.84
N THR A 60 8.55 15.30 -2.29
CA THR A 60 8.19 15.48 -3.71
C THR A 60 8.34 16.93 -4.15
N ALA A 61 8.08 17.90 -3.26
CA ALA A 61 8.41 19.31 -3.46
C ALA A 61 9.93 19.61 -3.59
N VAL A 62 10.80 18.64 -3.28
CA VAL A 62 12.26 18.70 -3.51
C VAL A 62 12.67 17.85 -4.73
N ALA A 63 11.97 16.74 -4.99
CA ALA A 63 12.28 15.80 -6.08
C ALA A 63 11.76 16.27 -7.46
N SER A 64 10.64 16.99 -7.53
CA SER A 64 9.96 17.39 -8.76
C SER A 64 10.70 18.45 -9.62
N VAL A 65 12.01 18.59 -9.42
CA VAL A 65 12.95 19.37 -10.24
C VAL A 65 13.63 18.48 -11.30
N ASP A 66 13.52 17.14 -11.21
CA ASP A 66 14.48 16.20 -11.83
C ASP A 66 13.83 14.94 -12.49
N ARG A 67 13.88 14.86 -13.85
CA ARG A 67 13.66 13.70 -14.77
C ARG A 67 12.24 13.24 -15.23
N SER A 68 12.22 12.37 -16.26
CA SER A 68 11.04 11.77 -16.96
C SER A 68 11.44 10.58 -17.91
N ALA A 69 10.54 9.60 -18.16
CA ALA A 69 10.51 8.53 -19.22
C ALA A 69 11.46 7.29 -19.15
N SER A 70 11.18 6.04 -19.63
CA SER A 70 9.95 5.28 -20.06
C SER A 70 10.18 3.75 -20.42
N GLU A 71 9.10 2.93 -20.35
CA GLU A 71 8.85 1.44 -20.60
C GLU A 71 9.12 0.86 -22.05
N PRO A 72 8.77 -0.41 -22.54
CA PRO A 72 7.94 -1.56 -22.04
C PRO A 72 8.32 -3.08 -22.37
N HIS A 73 7.39 -4.05 -22.10
CA HIS A 73 7.26 -5.51 -22.55
C HIS A 73 8.12 -6.62 -21.84
N ASP A 74 7.82 -7.95 -21.75
CA ASP A 74 6.81 -8.94 -22.28
C ASP A 74 6.58 -10.19 -21.32
N GLU A 75 5.91 -11.32 -21.72
CA GLU A 75 5.27 -12.32 -20.80
C GLU A 75 5.61 -13.89 -20.87
N PRO A 76 4.71 -14.91 -21.14
CA PRO A 76 4.38 -15.96 -20.12
C PRO A 76 4.30 -17.49 -20.53
N THR A 77 4.23 -18.41 -19.54
CA THR A 77 3.35 -19.65 -19.46
C THR A 77 3.65 -20.59 -18.25
N GLY A 78 2.63 -21.19 -17.59
CA GLY A 78 2.81 -22.52 -16.94
C GLY A 78 2.03 -22.91 -15.66
N VAL A 79 1.62 -21.97 -14.80
CA VAL A 79 0.84 -22.20 -13.55
C VAL A 79 -0.20 -21.06 -13.45
N SER A 80 -1.11 -21.09 -12.46
CA SER A 80 -1.89 -19.91 -12.06
C SER A 80 -1.84 -19.70 -10.52
N ARG A 81 -0.91 -18.96 -9.88
CA ARG A 81 0.26 -18.16 -10.30
C ARG A 81 0.27 -17.74 -11.75
N ASP A 82 -0.69 -16.89 -12.06
CA ASP A 82 -0.39 -15.74 -12.88
C ASP A 82 0.58 -14.89 -12.01
N VAL A 83 1.71 -14.32 -12.42
CA VAL A 83 2.17 -13.83 -13.73
C VAL A 83 1.60 -12.47 -14.20
N PRO A 84 0.67 -11.76 -13.49
CA PRO A 84 0.66 -10.31 -13.51
C PRO A 84 1.58 -9.85 -12.41
N SER A 85 2.85 -10.24 -12.52
CA SER A 85 3.95 -9.30 -12.40
C SER A 85 3.67 -8.14 -13.36
N PHE A 86 2.71 -7.27 -13.01
CA PHE A 86 2.59 -5.99 -13.69
C PHE A 86 3.79 -5.17 -13.21
N THR A 87 4.54 -4.66 -14.17
CA THR A 87 5.72 -3.85 -13.89
C THR A 87 5.28 -2.43 -13.58
N VAL A 88 5.83 -1.86 -12.51
CA VAL A 88 5.75 -0.44 -12.20
C VAL A 88 7.12 0.17 -12.45
N GLU A 89 7.19 1.25 -13.23
CA GLU A 89 8.42 2.02 -13.52
C GLU A 89 8.94 2.84 -12.31
N ALA A 90 8.89 2.24 -11.12
CA ALA A 90 9.33 2.83 -9.87
C ALA A 90 10.01 1.76 -8.99
N LEU A 91 10.84 2.20 -8.04
CA LEU A 91 11.56 1.30 -7.13
C LEU A 91 10.59 0.64 -6.14
N PRO A 92 10.94 -0.51 -5.51
CA PRO A 92 10.02 -1.22 -4.63
C PRO A 92 9.45 -0.39 -3.48
N VAL A 93 10.21 0.60 -2.98
CA VAL A 93 9.74 1.51 -1.92
C VAL A 93 8.66 2.46 -2.45
N GLU A 94 8.87 3.04 -3.64
CA GLU A 94 7.94 3.97 -4.28
C GLU A 94 6.66 3.25 -4.71
N THR A 95 6.80 2.05 -5.31
CA THR A 95 5.69 1.17 -5.66
C THR A 95 4.90 0.73 -4.43
N PHE A 96 5.57 0.37 -3.33
CA PHE A 96 4.89 0.03 -2.08
C PHE A 96 4.09 1.20 -1.49
N GLU A 97 4.63 2.42 -1.59
CA GLU A 97 3.97 3.63 -1.10
C GLU A 97 2.76 4.02 -1.98
N ALA A 98 2.86 3.85 -3.31
CA ALA A 98 1.71 3.98 -4.22
C ALA A 98 0.63 2.91 -3.96
N LEU A 99 1.02 1.65 -3.75
CA LEU A 99 0.09 0.56 -3.40
C LEU A 99 -0.60 0.81 -2.05
N LEU A 100 0.11 1.35 -1.05
CA LEU A 100 -0.49 1.78 0.21
C LEU A 100 -1.56 2.87 -0.01
N VAL A 101 -1.27 3.89 -0.82
CA VAL A 101 -2.26 4.95 -1.11
C VAL A 101 -3.45 4.40 -1.89
N VAL A 102 -3.21 3.63 -2.96
CA VAL A 102 -4.28 3.02 -3.77
C VAL A 102 -5.14 2.07 -2.94
N SER A 103 -4.57 1.30 -2.00
CA SER A 103 -5.34 0.40 -1.14
C SER A 103 -6.45 1.15 -0.39
N SER A 104 -6.20 2.40 0.04
CA SER A 104 -7.19 3.25 0.72
C SER A 104 -8.31 3.77 -0.17
N TRP A 105 -8.24 3.56 -1.50
CA TRP A 105 -9.26 3.97 -2.47
C TRP A 105 -10.22 2.82 -2.82
N ILE A 106 -9.73 1.58 -2.83
CA ILE A 106 -10.48 0.37 -3.26
C ILE A 106 -10.73 -0.65 -2.14
N GLY A 107 -10.23 -0.40 -0.93
CA GLY A 107 -10.26 -1.35 0.17
C GLY A 107 -9.67 -0.79 1.48
N GLU A 108 -9.02 -1.68 2.24
CA GLU A 108 -8.29 -1.39 3.48
C GLU A 108 -7.04 -2.26 3.61
N VAL A 109 -6.03 -1.80 4.35
CA VAL A 109 -4.80 -2.55 4.65
C VAL A 109 -5.01 -3.44 5.87
N LEU A 110 -4.61 -4.71 5.76
CA LEU A 110 -4.65 -5.71 6.83
C LEU A 110 -3.27 -5.92 7.49
N ASP A 111 -2.22 -6.07 6.68
CA ASP A 111 -0.83 -6.28 7.13
C ASP A 111 0.16 -5.64 6.14
N ASP A 112 1.23 -5.04 6.65
CA ASP A 112 2.26 -4.33 5.89
C ASP A 112 3.68 -4.76 6.31
N ASP A 113 4.42 -5.35 5.38
CA ASP A 113 5.82 -5.78 5.54
C ASP A 113 6.69 -5.12 4.44
N PRO A 114 6.98 -3.81 4.60
CA PRO A 114 7.58 -2.99 3.55
C PRO A 114 9.04 -3.36 3.26
N PRO A 115 9.49 -3.26 1.99
CA PRO A 115 8.73 -2.87 0.80
C PRO A 115 8.17 -4.07 0.01
N TYR A 116 8.10 -5.29 0.58
CA TYR A 116 7.96 -6.52 -0.20
C TYR A 116 6.62 -7.26 -0.07
N ARG A 117 5.80 -7.02 0.96
CA ARG A 117 4.45 -7.61 1.06
C ARG A 117 3.43 -6.64 1.64
N LEU A 118 2.28 -6.54 0.98
CA LEU A 118 1.10 -5.79 1.45
C LEU A 118 -0.14 -6.68 1.35
N ASP A 119 -0.80 -6.95 2.47
CA ASP A 119 -2.07 -7.67 2.52
C ASP A 119 -3.22 -6.66 2.69
N THR A 120 -4.26 -6.81 1.87
CA THR A 120 -5.41 -5.90 1.81
C THR A 120 -6.72 -6.67 1.82
N HIS A 121 -7.79 -6.02 2.28
CA HIS A 121 -9.16 -6.41 1.99
C HIS A 121 -9.72 -5.42 0.97
N LEU A 122 -10.08 -5.90 -0.22
CA LEU A 122 -10.66 -5.09 -1.28
C LEU A 122 -12.19 -5.08 -1.15
N HIS A 123 -12.81 -3.94 -1.42
CA HIS A 123 -14.26 -3.80 -1.52
C HIS A 123 -14.75 -3.85 -2.97
N GLU A 124 -13.94 -3.31 -3.89
CA GLU A 124 -14.18 -3.33 -5.34
C GLU A 124 -13.04 -4.07 -6.06
N PRO A 125 -13.30 -4.87 -7.11
CA PRO A 125 -14.60 -5.08 -7.77
C PRO A 125 -15.59 -5.96 -6.97
N THR A 126 -15.12 -6.64 -5.93
CA THR A 126 -15.90 -7.50 -5.01
C THR A 126 -15.14 -7.65 -3.69
N PRO A 127 -15.82 -7.85 -2.53
CA PRO A 127 -15.18 -8.23 -1.26
C PRO A 127 -14.24 -9.43 -1.38
N CYS A 128 -12.93 -9.20 -1.19
CA CYS A 128 -11.93 -10.27 -1.18
C CYS A 128 -10.65 -9.90 -0.43
N TRP A 129 -9.93 -10.92 0.04
CA TRP A 129 -8.57 -10.77 0.55
C TRP A 129 -7.58 -10.78 -0.62
N CYS A 130 -6.68 -9.81 -0.65
CA CYS A 130 -5.71 -9.58 -1.72
C CYS A 130 -4.32 -9.29 -1.14
N ARG A 131 -3.38 -10.20 -1.36
CA ARG A 131 -1.95 -10.01 -1.08
C ARG A 131 -1.21 -9.56 -2.32
N LEU A 132 -0.32 -8.60 -2.13
CA LEU A 132 0.63 -8.08 -3.10
C LEU A 132 2.04 -8.43 -2.64
N GLU A 133 2.84 -9.08 -3.48
CA GLU A 133 4.24 -9.41 -3.23
C GLU A 133 5.14 -8.69 -4.25
N LEU A 134 6.01 -7.80 -3.80
CA LEU A 134 6.88 -6.99 -4.66
C LEU A 134 8.27 -7.63 -4.80
N VAL A 135 8.78 -7.66 -6.02
CA VAL A 135 10.13 -8.10 -6.36
C VAL A 135 10.85 -6.98 -7.12
N PRO A 136 12.09 -6.60 -6.75
CA PRO A 136 12.87 -5.64 -7.54
C PRO A 136 13.22 -6.23 -8.91
N ASP A 137 12.95 -5.46 -9.96
CA ASP A 137 13.52 -5.66 -11.29
C ASP A 137 14.48 -4.50 -11.63
N ALA A 138 15.06 -4.47 -12.83
CA ALA A 138 16.17 -3.61 -13.25
C ALA A 138 15.84 -2.10 -13.35
N GLY A 139 15.56 -1.47 -12.21
CA GLY A 139 15.08 -0.07 -12.10
C GLY A 139 13.56 0.05 -11.85
N ALA A 140 12.88 -1.09 -11.70
CA ALA A 140 11.42 -1.19 -11.67
C ALA A 140 10.95 -2.17 -10.57
N SER A 141 9.64 -2.33 -10.42
CA SER A 141 9.02 -3.25 -9.46
C SER A 141 8.06 -4.21 -10.14
N THR A 142 8.32 -5.51 -10.01
CA THR A 142 7.36 -6.57 -10.32
C THR A 142 6.43 -6.74 -9.13
N VAL A 143 5.12 -6.53 -9.29
CA VAL A 143 4.12 -6.75 -8.23
C VAL A 143 3.32 -8.01 -8.55
N SER A 144 3.40 -9.06 -7.73
CA SER A 144 2.60 -10.30 -7.89
C SER A 144 1.35 -10.28 -7.01
N ILE A 145 0.22 -10.81 -7.49
CA ILE A 145 -1.06 -10.81 -6.75
C ILE A 145 -1.45 -12.23 -6.31
N THR A 146 -1.89 -12.40 -5.05
CA THR A 146 -2.55 -13.62 -4.53
C THR A 146 -3.90 -13.26 -3.93
N LEU A 147 -4.97 -13.94 -4.34
CA LEU A 147 -6.34 -13.67 -3.89
C LEU A 147 -6.92 -14.81 -3.06
N ALA A 148 -7.80 -14.47 -2.11
CA ALA A 148 -8.66 -15.41 -1.40
C ALA A 148 -10.07 -14.82 -1.19
N ASN A 149 -11.07 -15.70 -1.12
CA ASN A 149 -12.45 -15.34 -0.88
C ASN A 149 -12.76 -15.19 0.62
N GLU A 150 -13.70 -14.29 0.94
CA GLU A 150 -14.40 -14.38 2.22
C GLU A 150 -15.25 -15.65 2.31
N THR A 151 -15.49 -16.15 3.52
CA THR A 151 -16.11 -17.46 3.75
C THR A 151 -17.53 -17.52 3.18
N GLY A 152 -17.71 -18.24 2.08
CA GLY A 152 -18.99 -18.48 1.42
C GLY A 152 -19.19 -17.77 0.07
N GLN A 153 -18.28 -16.88 -0.34
CA GLN A 153 -18.30 -16.26 -1.67
C GLN A 153 -17.43 -17.04 -2.68
N PRO A 154 -17.66 -16.94 -4.00
CA PRO A 154 -16.70 -17.41 -5.00
C PRO A 154 -15.42 -16.57 -4.93
N VAL A 155 -14.27 -17.15 -5.32
CA VAL A 155 -13.02 -16.38 -5.53
C VAL A 155 -13.23 -15.48 -6.76
N PRO A 156 -12.91 -14.18 -6.69
CA PRO A 156 -13.08 -13.28 -7.82
C PRO A 156 -12.02 -13.48 -8.89
N ASP A 157 -12.30 -12.92 -10.06
CA ASP A 157 -11.42 -12.96 -11.23
C ASP A 157 -10.13 -12.15 -10.99
N ILE A 158 -8.98 -12.82 -11.14
CA ILE A 158 -7.65 -12.23 -10.91
C ILE A 158 -7.20 -11.27 -12.03
N GLU A 159 -7.75 -11.38 -13.23
CA GLU A 159 -7.59 -10.36 -14.28
C GLU A 159 -8.31 -9.09 -13.85
N ARG A 160 -9.58 -9.21 -13.45
CA ARG A 160 -10.41 -8.06 -13.03
C ARG A 160 -9.86 -7.31 -11.81
N VAL A 161 -9.28 -8.02 -10.83
CA VAL A 161 -8.68 -7.39 -9.63
C VAL A 161 -7.35 -6.69 -9.98
N ARG A 162 -6.49 -7.32 -10.78
CA ARG A 162 -5.27 -6.72 -11.34
C ARG A 162 -5.58 -5.45 -12.12
N ASP A 163 -6.54 -5.50 -13.04
CA ASP A 163 -6.98 -4.35 -13.82
C ASP A 163 -7.42 -3.22 -12.89
N THR A 164 -8.16 -3.52 -11.82
CA THR A 164 -8.59 -2.53 -10.82
C THR A 164 -7.41 -1.84 -10.11
N TRP A 165 -6.35 -2.59 -9.78
CA TRP A 165 -5.09 -2.06 -9.23
C TRP A 165 -4.34 -1.19 -10.26
N ILE A 166 -4.18 -1.67 -11.50
CA ILE A 166 -3.52 -0.94 -12.59
C ILE A 166 -4.26 0.37 -12.88
N ASP A 167 -5.60 0.33 -12.98
CA ASP A 167 -6.42 1.50 -13.26
C ASP A 167 -6.37 2.55 -12.14
N GLN A 168 -6.10 2.16 -10.89
CA GLN A 168 -5.88 3.09 -9.78
C GLN A 168 -4.43 3.59 -9.72
N LEU A 169 -3.43 2.74 -9.97
CA LEU A 169 -2.03 3.16 -10.05
C LEU A 169 -1.76 4.12 -11.22
N ASN A 170 -2.51 3.99 -12.33
CA ASN A 170 -2.53 4.95 -13.43
C ASN A 170 -3.24 6.28 -13.08
N ARG A 171 -3.94 6.36 -11.93
CA ARG A 171 -4.53 7.59 -11.35
C ARG A 171 -3.70 8.16 -10.20
N TYR A 172 -2.69 7.43 -9.72
CA TYR A 172 -1.75 7.90 -8.72
C TYR A 172 -0.79 8.93 -9.33
N ASP A 173 -0.49 10.02 -8.62
CA ASP A 173 0.43 11.06 -9.09
C ASP A 173 1.86 10.69 -8.66
N TRP A 174 2.61 10.07 -9.56
CA TRP A 174 3.99 9.59 -9.37
C TRP A 174 5.05 10.72 -9.34
N ARG A 175 4.74 11.85 -8.68
CA ARG A 175 5.56 13.07 -8.62
C ARG A 175 6.21 13.28 -7.25
#